data_AF-A0A336NMR9-F1
#
_entry.id   AF-A0A336NMR9-F1
#
_cell.length_a   1.000
_cell.length_b   1.000
_cell.length_c   1.000
_cell.angle_alpha   90.00
_cell.angle_beta   90.00
_cell.angle_gamma   90.00
#
_symmetry.space_group_name_H-M   'P 1'
#
loop_
_entity.id
_entity.type
_entity.pdbx_description
1 polymer ?
#
loop_
_entity_poly.entity_id
_entity_poly.type
_entity_poly.pdbx_seq_one_letter_code
_entity_poly.pdbx_strand_id
1 'polypeptide(L)' 'MEQDSRKIIAKLKRDGFELVKVKGSHHKLKKDGKVVIVPHPKKNLPIGTARSIAQQAGWLKKGEEK' A
#
# COMPACT_ATOMS: atom_id res chain seq x y z
N MET A 1 -6.44 7.82 8.56
CA MET A 1 -5.88 6.87 7.56
C MET A 1 -5.19 7.68 6.48
N GLU A 2 -3.92 7.42 6.18
CA GLU A 2 -3.17 8.16 5.14
C GLU A 2 -3.72 7.88 3.73
N GLN A 3 -4.05 8.94 2.98
CA GLN A 3 -4.58 8.87 1.62
C GLN A 3 -3.54 9.21 0.54
N ASP A 4 -2.36 9.68 0.96
CA ASP A 4 -1.27 10.04 0.07
C ASP A 4 -0.51 8.80 -0.42
N SER A 5 -0.57 8.54 -1.73
CA SER A 5 0.19 7.42 -2.34
C SER A 5 1.68 7.48 -2.02
N ARG A 6 2.26 8.68 -1.92
CA ARG A 6 3.68 8.89 -1.58
C ARG A 6 4.02 8.38 -0.19
N LYS A 7 3.18 8.69 0.80
CA LYS A 7 3.37 8.24 2.19
C LYS A 7 3.20 6.73 2.31
N ILE A 8 2.19 6.17 1.66
CA ILE A 8 1.97 4.72 1.62
C ILE A 8 3.17 4.00 1.02
N ILE A 9 3.70 4.46 -0.12
CA ILE A 9 4.89 3.87 -0.74
C ILE A 9 6.11 4.00 0.17
N ALA A 10 6.31 5.15 0.82
CA ALA A 10 7.42 5.35 1.75
C ALA A 10 7.32 4.38 2.94
N LYS A 11 6.12 4.21 3.50
CA LYS A 11 5.88 3.28 4.61
C LYS A 11 6.03 1.82 4.18
N LEU A 12 5.54 1.44 2.99
CA LEU A 12 5.76 0.12 2.41
C LEU A 12 7.26 -0.17 2.22
N LYS A 13 8.03 0.77 1.66
CA LYS A 13 9.48 0.62 1.53
C LYS A 13 10.17 0.44 2.88
N ARG A 14 9.78 1.21 3.90
CA ARG A 14 10.30 1.07 5.28
C ARG A 14 9.95 -0.26 5.92
N ASP A 15 8.80 -0.82 5.56
CA ASP A 15 8.36 -2.14 6.00
C ASP A 15 9.15 -3.26 5.28
N GLY A 16 9.91 -2.94 4.22
CA GLY A 16 10.70 -3.91 3.45
C GLY A 16 9.99 -4.40 2.19
N PHE A 17 8.99 -3.67 1.70
CA PHE A 17 8.42 -3.91 0.38
C PHE A 17 9.31 -3.35 -0.72
N GLU A 18 9.65 -4.21 -1.68
CA GLU A 18 10.47 -3.87 -2.83
C GLU A 18 9.60 -3.63 -4.05
N LEU A 19 9.92 -2.59 -4.82
CA LEU A 19 9.21 -2.29 -6.06
C LEU A 19 9.66 -3.27 -7.15
N VAL A 20 8.80 -4.22 -7.52
CA VAL A 20 9.12 -5.25 -8.51
C VAL A 20 8.82 -4.82 -9.93
N LYS A 21 7.75 -4.06 -10.14
CA LYS A 21 7.33 -3.63 -11.47
C LYS A 21 6.46 -2.39 -11.39
N VAL A 22 6.59 -1.51 -12.37
CA VAL A 22 5.68 -0.38 -12.57
C VAL A 22 5.01 -0.56 -13.93
N LYS A 23 3.68 -0.45 -13.96
CA LYS A 23 2.92 -0.42 -15.21
C LYS A 23 2.02 0.82 -15.21
N GLY A 24 2.45 1.85 -15.94
CA GLY A 24 1.79 3.15 -15.93
C GLY A 24 1.67 3.69 -14.50
N SER A 25 0.44 3.99 -14.08
CA SER A 25 0.17 4.51 -12.75
C SER A 25 0.10 3.44 -11.64
N HIS A 26 0.45 2.18 -11.89
CA HIS A 26 0.39 1.12 -10.88
C HIS A 26 1.79 0.64 -10.50
N HIS A 27 2.17 0.88 -9.24
CA HIS A 27 3.41 0.43 -8.65
C HIS A 27 3.16 -0.89 -7.93
N LYS A 28 3.78 -1.96 -8.42
CA LYS A 28 3.70 -3.29 -7.82
C LYS A 28 4.87 -3.46 -6.86
N LEU A 29 4.55 -3.58 -5.57
CA LEU A 29 5.52 -3.86 -4.53
C LEU A 29 5.36 -5.30 -4.03
N LYS A 30 6.46 -5.97 -3.70
CA LYS A 30 6.49 -7.34 -3.19
C LYS A 30 7.33 -7.38 -1.91
N LYS A 31 6.87 -8.16 -0.93
CA LYS A 31 7.61 -8.49 0.29
C LYS A 31 7.28 -9.92 0.68
N ASP A 32 8.27 -10.79 0.75
CA ASP A 32 8.12 -12.13 1.33
C ASP A 32 6.85 -12.89 0.86
N GLY A 33 6.65 -12.93 -0.47
CA GLY A 33 5.48 -13.55 -1.09
C GLY A 33 4.19 -12.69 -1.13
N LYS A 34 4.09 -11.63 -0.33
CA LYS A 34 2.98 -10.66 -0.39
C LYS A 34 3.19 -9.66 -1.52
N VAL A 35 2.12 -9.37 -2.26
CA VAL A 35 2.14 -8.40 -3.37
C VAL A 35 1.10 -7.32 -3.11
N VAL A 36 1.54 -6.06 -3.17
CA VAL A 36 0.71 -4.87 -2.96
C VAL A 36 0.80 -3.99 -4.19
N ILE A 37 -0.34 -3.49 -4.67
CA ILE A 37 -0.39 -2.61 -5.83
C ILE A 37 -0.85 -1.23 -5.38
N VAL A 38 -0.01 -0.22 -5.59
CA VAL A 38 -0.31 1.17 -5.24
C VAL A 38 -0.51 1.99 -6.50
N PRO A 39 -1.68 2.64 -6.68
CA PRO A 39 -1.86 3.60 -7.75
C PRO A 39 -1.11 4.90 -7.43
N HIS A 40 -0.11 5.25 -8.22
CA HIS A 40 0.67 6.49 -8.14
C HIS A 40 0.90 7.03 -9.56
N PRO A 41 0.74 8.34 -9.82
CA PRO A 41 0.69 9.46 -8.87
C PRO A 41 -0.73 9.95 -8.52
N LYS A 42 -1.38 9.35 -7.51
CA LYS A 42 -2.63 9.88 -6.93
C LYS A 42 -2.37 10.47 -5.55
N LYS A 43 -2.65 11.76 -5.38
CA LYS A 43 -2.47 12.47 -4.10
C LYS A 43 -3.57 12.13 -3.10
N ASN A 44 -4.79 11.90 -3.59
CA ASN A 44 -5.93 11.43 -2.80
C ASN A 44 -6.37 10.04 -3.27
N LEU A 45 -5.94 9.01 -2.56
CA LEU A 45 -6.50 7.67 -2.72
C LEU A 45 -7.83 7.59 -1.94
N PRO A 46 -8.89 7.03 -2.53
CA PRO A 46 -10.12 6.81 -1.79
C PRO A 46 -9.84 5.91 -0.59
N ILE A 47 -10.53 6.17 0.53
CA ILE A 47 -10.24 5.52 1.80
C ILE A 47 -10.34 3.99 1.71
N GLY A 48 -11.24 3.46 0.89
CA GLY A 48 -11.34 2.03 0.61
C GLY A 48 -10.10 1.45 -0.06
N THR A 49 -9.45 2.18 -0.96
CA THR A 49 -8.19 1.78 -1.60
C THR A 49 -7.04 1.85 -0.61
N ALA A 50 -6.91 2.94 0.15
CA ALA A 50 -5.88 3.04 1.18
C ALA A 50 -6.01 1.93 2.24
N ARG A 51 -7.24 1.62 2.67
CA ARG A 51 -7.54 0.53 3.60
C ARG A 51 -7.25 -0.84 2.99
N SER A 52 -7.57 -1.07 1.72
CA SER A 52 -7.22 -2.32 1.03
C SER A 52 -5.72 -2.53 0.94
N ILE A 53 -4.97 -1.46 0.62
CA ILE A 53 -3.50 -1.50 0.60
C ILE A 53 -2.95 -1.79 2.00
N ALA A 54 -3.46 -1.13 3.04
CA ALA A 54 -3.03 -1.37 4.42
C ALA A 54 -3.33 -2.80 4.88
N GLN A 55 -4.47 -3.37 4.49
CA GLN A 55 -4.80 -4.78 4.76
C GLN A 55 -3.86 -5.74 4.03
N GLN A 56 -3.59 -5.51 2.73
CA GLN A 56 -2.63 -6.32 1.96
C GLN A 56 -1.20 -6.21 2.51
N ALA A 57 -0.83 -5.03 3.01
CA ALA A 57 0.44 -4.79 3.69
C ALA A 57 0.51 -5.44 5.08
N GLY A 58 -0.62 -5.84 5.65
CA GLY A 58 -0.71 -6.39 7.01
C GLY A 58 -0.70 -5.34 8.12
N TRP A 59 -0.88 -4.05 7.80
CA TRP A 59 -0.97 -2.96 8.78
C TRP A 59 -2.32 -2.88 9.48
N LEU A 60 -3.36 -3.49 8.89
CA LEU A 60 -4.70 -3.47 9.43
C LEU A 60 -5.19 -4.91 9.56
N LYS A 61 -5.15 -5.45 10.77
CA LYS A 61 -5.85 -6.69 11.11
C LYS A 61 -7.33 -6.37 11.34
N LYS A 62 -8.23 -7.12 10.69
CA LYS A 62 -9.66 -7.12 11.03
C LYS A 62 -9.76 -7.77 12.42
N GLY A 63 -9.92 -6.98 13.48
CA GLY A 63 -10.10 -7.53 14.84
C GLY A 63 -9.41 -6.78 15.99
N GLU A 64 -9.29 -5.45 15.94
CA GLU A 64 -9.19 -4.66 17.17
C GLU A 64 -10.48 -3.84 17.32
N GLU A 65 -11.59 -4.56 17.51
CA GLU A 65 -12.68 -4.06 18.33
C GLU A 65 -12.32 -4.45 19.77
N LYS A 66 -12.04 -3.46 20.61
CA LYS A 66 -12.11 -3.63 22.07
C LYS A 66 -13.58 -3.58 22.49
#